data_AF-A0A955QV12-F1
#
_entry.id   AF-A0A955QV12-F1
#
_cell.length_a   1.000
_cell.length_b   1.000
_cell.length_c   1.000
_cell.angle_alpha   90.00
_cell.angle_beta   90.00
_cell.angle_gamma   90.00
#
_symmetry.space_group_name_H-M   'P 1'
#
loop_
_entity.id
_entity.type
_entity.pdbx_description
1 polymer ?
#
loop_
_entity_poly.entity_id
_entity_poly.type
_entity_poly.pdbx_seq_one_letter_code
_entity_poly.pdbx_strand_id
1 'polypeptide(L)'
;MSQLTRGQKRRLMYIELKSGFGDSGPARIGWERFSKSGQSVYYNSKRFIKCAGVSGNFYDVETGEEYWISGVKKRGTNRHWAGKGPVEVDADAVEEYESYTTNPLPNNRSVRSRT
;
A
#
# COMPACT_ATOMS: atom_id res chain seq x y z
N MET A 1 -15.60 7.49 2.33
CA MET A 1 -14.81 6.42 1.68
C MET A 1 -15.21 5.09 2.29
N SER A 2 -15.97 4.28 1.55
CA SER A 2 -16.19 2.87 1.93
C SER A 2 -14.94 2.10 1.52
N GLN A 3 -14.02 1.87 2.46
CA GLN A 3 -12.83 1.04 2.20
C GLN A 3 -13.22 -0.43 2.32
N LEU A 4 -12.72 -1.25 1.39
CA LEU A 4 -12.98 -2.68 1.30
C LEU A 4 -12.46 -3.37 2.55
N THR A 5 -13.37 -3.76 3.42
CA THR A 5 -13.06 -4.59 4.58
C THR A 5 -13.55 -6.02 4.38
N ARG A 6 -14.55 -6.27 3.53
CA ARG A 6 -15.30 -7.55 3.44
C ARG A 6 -15.66 -8.13 4.83
N GLY A 7 -15.96 -7.27 5.80
CA GLY A 7 -16.22 -7.66 7.19
C GLY A 7 -14.97 -8.04 8.01
N GLN A 8 -13.77 -7.99 7.42
CA GLN A 8 -12.50 -8.23 8.09
C GLN A 8 -12.02 -6.99 8.86
N LYS A 9 -11.27 -7.21 9.93
CA LYS A 9 -10.60 -6.14 10.71
C LYS A 9 -9.32 -5.61 10.04
N ARG A 10 -9.23 -5.76 8.71
CA ARG A 10 -8.11 -5.32 7.87
C ARG A 10 -8.66 -4.72 6.57
N ARG A 11 -7.86 -3.89 5.93
CA ARG A 11 -8.22 -3.14 4.72
C ARG A 11 -7.18 -3.35 3.64
N LEU A 12 -7.61 -3.40 2.39
CA LEU A 12 -6.71 -3.41 1.25
C LEU A 12 -6.19 -1.99 1.01
N MET A 13 -4.89 -1.79 1.17
CA MET A 13 -4.27 -0.47 1.18
C MET A 13 -3.03 -0.45 0.28
N TYR A 14 -2.68 0.74 -0.17
CA TYR A 14 -1.44 1.07 -0.87
C TYR A 14 -0.47 1.74 0.10
N ILE A 15 0.76 1.24 0.15
CA ILE A 15 1.86 1.79 0.94
C ILE A 15 3.07 2.05 0.05
N GLU A 16 3.69 3.23 0.17
CA GLU A 16 4.88 3.64 -0.58
C GLU A 16 5.88 4.32 0.35
N LEU A 17 7.14 3.88 0.33
CA LEU A 17 8.23 4.57 1.03
C LEU A 17 8.58 5.87 0.29
N LYS A 18 8.58 7.00 0.99
CA LYS A 18 8.82 8.33 0.41
C LYS A 18 10.23 8.82 0.65
N SER A 19 10.78 8.57 1.84
CA SER A 19 12.10 9.03 2.25
C SER A 19 13.18 8.59 1.27
N GLY A 20 13.82 9.54 0.59
CA GLY A 20 14.94 9.28 -0.31
C GLY A 20 14.59 8.82 -1.73
N PHE A 21 13.31 8.72 -2.12
CA PHE A 21 12.93 8.13 -3.42
C PHE A 21 12.18 9.04 -4.40
N GLY A 22 11.81 10.27 -4.02
CA GLY A 22 11.20 11.24 -4.94
C GLY A 22 10.03 10.67 -5.75
N ASP A 23 9.03 10.10 -5.06
CA ASP A 23 7.84 9.43 -5.62
C ASP A 23 8.05 8.07 -6.32
N SER A 24 9.28 7.57 -6.37
CA SER A 24 9.61 6.30 -7.03
C SER A 24 10.04 5.21 -6.06
N GLY A 25 9.59 5.32 -4.79
CA GLY A 25 10.01 4.40 -3.76
C GLY A 25 9.39 3.02 -3.90
N PRO A 26 9.92 2.03 -3.16
CA PRO A 26 9.27 0.74 -2.99
C PRO A 26 7.80 0.96 -2.59
N ALA A 27 6.87 0.40 -3.36
CA ALA A 27 5.46 0.43 -3.01
C ALA A 27 4.80 -0.92 -3.17
N ARG A 28 3.77 -1.10 -2.37
CA ARG A 28 3.09 -2.35 -2.23
C ARG A 28 1.60 -2.15 -1.96
N ILE A 29 0.82 -3.15 -2.34
CA ILE A 29 -0.58 -3.29 -1.99
C ILE A 29 -0.74 -4.53 -1.14
N GLY A 30 -1.32 -4.36 0.04
CA GLY A 30 -1.45 -5.43 1.01
C GLY A 30 -2.58 -5.18 1.99
N TRP A 31 -2.79 -6.17 2.85
CA TRP A 31 -3.78 -6.07 3.91
C TRP A 31 -3.21 -5.41 5.16
N GLU A 32 -3.82 -4.30 5.56
CA GLU A 32 -3.38 -3.50 6.70
C GLU A 32 -4.40 -3.53 7.84
N ARG A 33 -3.91 -3.53 9.08
CA ARG A 33 -4.75 -3.36 10.27
C ARG A 33 -4.61 -1.94 10.80
N PHE A 34 -5.73 -1.31 11.09
CA PHE A 34 -5.77 0.00 11.73
C PHE A 34 -6.03 -0.14 13.23
N SER A 35 -5.44 0.75 14.02
CA SER A 35 -5.89 0.96 15.40
C SER A 35 -7.35 1.46 15.41
N LYS A 36 -8.03 1.33 16.56
CA LYS A 36 -9.42 1.80 16.71
C LYS A 36 -9.59 3.28 16.34
N SER A 37 -8.59 4.11 16.64
CA SER A 37 -8.56 5.55 16.32
C SER A 37 -8.12 5.85 14.89
N GLY A 38 -7.65 4.85 14.13
CA GLY A 38 -7.07 5.02 12.80
C GLY A 38 -5.72 5.75 12.77
N GLN A 39 -5.12 6.03 13.93
CA GLN A 39 -3.85 6.75 14.04
C GLN A 39 -2.62 5.86 13.80
N SER A 40 -2.80 4.55 13.82
CA SER A 40 -1.71 3.59 13.58
C SER A 40 -2.11 2.54 12.58
N VAL A 41 -1.15 2.17 11.75
CA VAL A 41 -1.24 1.11 10.75
C VAL A 41 -0.23 0.02 11.09
N TYR A 42 -0.65 -1.22 10.96
CA TYR A 42 0.20 -2.40 11.14
C TYR A 42 0.23 -3.17 9.82
N TYR A 43 1.44 -3.37 9.31
CA TYR A 43 1.67 -4.01 8.03
C TYR A 43 3.04 -4.69 8.03
N ASN A 44 3.11 -5.97 7.65
CA ASN A 44 4.34 -6.77 7.56
C ASN A 44 5.30 -6.60 8.75
N SER A 45 4.79 -6.80 9.97
CA SER A 45 5.51 -6.60 11.24
C SER A 45 5.99 -5.18 11.54
N LYS A 46 5.74 -4.21 10.66
CA LYS A 46 6.00 -2.79 10.88
C LYS A 46 4.79 -2.09 11.48
N ARG A 47 5.06 -1.01 12.22
CA ARG A 47 4.05 -0.14 12.80
C ARG A 47 4.29 1.28 12.34
N PHE A 48 3.26 1.87 11.73
CA PHE A 48 3.28 3.23 11.23
C PHE A 48 2.37 4.12 12.07
N ILE A 49 2.78 5.37 12.30
CA ILE A 49 1.97 6.39 12.99
C ILE A 49 1.65 7.50 12.02
N LYS A 50 0.40 7.95 12.03
CA LYS A 50 -0.07 9.05 11.20
C LYS A 50 0.67 10.34 11.55
N CYS A 51 1.09 11.10 10.54
CA CYS A 51 1.79 12.37 10.73
C CYS A 51 1.45 13.37 9.62
N ALA A 52 1.84 14.63 9.85
CA ALA A 52 1.93 15.65 8.81
C ALA A 52 3.39 15.72 8.34
N GLY A 53 3.83 14.71 7.59
CA GLY A 53 5.18 14.63 7.05
C GLY A 53 5.39 15.59 5.87
N VAL A 54 6.63 15.66 5.38
CA VAL A 54 6.99 16.47 4.20
C VAL A 54 6.48 15.82 2.92
N SER A 55 6.63 14.50 2.84
CA SER A 55 6.40 13.69 1.64
C SER A 55 5.43 12.52 1.88
N GLY A 56 5.35 12.04 3.12
CA GLY A 56 4.44 10.99 3.56
C GLY A 56 3.36 11.48 4.54
N ASN A 57 2.36 10.64 4.76
CA ASN A 57 1.28 10.86 5.73
C ASN A 57 1.34 9.91 6.94
N PHE A 58 2.33 9.02 6.96
CA PHE A 58 2.71 8.18 8.08
C PHE A 58 4.23 8.08 8.18
N TYR A 59 4.76 7.70 9.35
CA TYR A 59 6.16 7.30 9.49
C TYR A 59 6.27 5.92 10.16
N ASP A 60 7.29 5.14 9.80
CA ASP A 60 7.66 3.92 10.50
C ASP A 60 8.28 4.28 11.85
N VAL A 61 7.75 3.72 12.94
CA VAL A 61 8.22 4.04 14.29
C VAL A 61 9.66 3.59 14.53
N GLU A 62 10.13 2.55 13.84
CA GLU A 62 11.48 2.03 14.04
C GLU A 62 12.54 2.85 13.30
N THR A 63 12.24 3.28 12.07
CA THR A 63 13.23 3.94 11.20
C THR A 63 13.05 5.45 11.10
N GLY A 64 11.87 5.97 11.44
CA GLY A 64 11.50 7.37 11.23
C GLY A 64 11.26 7.73 9.77
N GLU A 65 11.32 6.77 8.84
CA GLU A 65 11.08 7.01 7.41
C GLU A 65 9.61 7.33 7.16
N GLU A 66 9.36 8.25 6.22
CA GLU A 66 8.03 8.65 5.81
C GLU A 66 7.47 7.72 4.74
N TYR A 67 6.19 7.37 4.91
CA TYR A 67 5.43 6.53 4.01
C TYR A 67 4.16 7.25 3.57
N TRP A 68 3.75 7.01 2.33
CA TRP A 68 2.44 7.34 1.83
C TRP A 68 1.53 6.12 1.89
N ILE A 69 0.54 6.17 2.78
CA ILE A 69 -0.45 5.10 2.98
C ILE A 69 -1.83 5.63 2.59
N SER A 70 -2.50 4.93 1.67
CA SER A 70 -3.82 5.32 1.18
C SER A 70 -4.65 4.12 0.74
N GLY A 71 -5.95 4.31 0.53
CA GLY A 71 -6.79 3.24 0.00
C GLY A 71 -6.42 2.92 -1.45
N VAL A 72 -6.57 1.67 -1.86
CA VAL A 72 -6.40 1.30 -3.27
C VAL A 72 -7.42 2.04 -4.13
N LYS A 73 -6.98 2.63 -5.24
CA LYS A 73 -7.84 3.29 -6.23
C LYS A 73 -8.43 2.26 -7.19
N LYS A 74 -9.73 2.37 -7.49
CA LYS A 74 -10.42 1.50 -8.46
C LYS A 74 -9.75 1.47 -9.84
N ARG A 75 -9.15 2.59 -10.29
CA ARG A 75 -8.42 2.64 -11.57
C ARG A 75 -7.01 2.03 -11.51
N GLY A 76 -6.55 1.56 -10.36
CA GLY A 76 -5.20 1.01 -10.17
C GLY A 76 -4.05 2.04 -10.20
N THR A 77 -4.34 3.33 -10.40
CA THR A 77 -3.35 4.43 -10.51
C THR A 77 -2.91 4.96 -9.15
N ASN A 78 -2.45 4.07 -8.27
CA ASN A 78 -2.12 4.39 -6.88
C ASN A 78 -0.89 5.29 -6.76
N ARG A 79 0.20 4.92 -7.46
CA ARG A 79 1.45 5.67 -7.46
C ARG A 79 1.24 7.09 -8.00
N HIS A 80 2.03 8.03 -7.49
CA HIS A 80 2.03 9.42 -7.96
C HIS A 80 2.36 9.48 -9.46
N TRP A 81 1.83 10.49 -10.16
CA TRP A 81 1.93 10.58 -11.64
C TRP A 81 3.38 10.72 -12.14
N ALA A 82 4.27 11.31 -11.34
CA ALA A 82 5.70 11.41 -11.61
C ALA A 82 6.51 10.21 -11.09
N GLY A 83 5.88 9.36 -10.29
CA GLY A 83 6.50 8.18 -9.70
C GLY A 83 6.73 7.07 -10.71
N LYS A 84 7.88 6.40 -10.60
CA LYS A 84 8.28 5.28 -11.49
C LYS A 84 8.49 4.01 -10.69
N GLY A 85 8.50 2.86 -11.35
CA GLY A 85 8.81 1.56 -10.75
C GLY A 85 7.57 0.68 -10.51
N PRO A 86 7.77 -0.60 -10.15
CA PRO A 86 6.67 -1.52 -9.91
C PRO A 86 5.96 -1.22 -8.59
N VAL A 87 4.68 -1.59 -8.53
CA VAL A 87 3.90 -1.69 -7.30
C VAL A 87 3.66 -3.18 -7.07
N GLU A 88 4.20 -3.73 -5.99
CA GLU A 88 4.00 -5.14 -5.67
C GLU A 88 2.60 -5.35 -5.08
N VAL A 89 1.98 -6.51 -5.32
CA VAL A 89 0.73 -6.90 -4.65
C VAL A 89 1.03 -8.15 -3.85
N ASP A 90 0.73 -8.13 -2.55
CA ASP A 90 0.91 -9.30 -1.69
C ASP A 90 0.07 -10.47 -2.22
N ALA A 91 0.58 -11.70 -2.10
CA ALA A 91 -0.06 -12.88 -2.65
C ALA A 91 -1.50 -13.08 -2.14
N ASP A 92 -1.77 -12.77 -0.86
CA ASP A 92 -3.10 -12.85 -0.25
C ASP A 92 -4.01 -11.64 -0.57
N ALA A 93 -3.48 -10.65 -1.28
CA ALA A 93 -4.17 -9.44 -1.71
C ALA A 93 -4.50 -9.43 -3.21
N VAL A 94 -3.93 -10.35 -4.01
CA VAL A 94 -4.11 -10.44 -5.47
C VAL A 94 -5.57 -10.53 -5.86
N GLU A 95 -6.31 -11.51 -5.32
CA GLU A 95 -7.71 -11.75 -5.67
C GLU A 95 -8.58 -10.51 -5.39
N GLU A 96 -8.40 -9.88 -4.23
CA GLU A 96 -9.16 -8.68 -3.88
C GLU A 96 -8.82 -7.53 -4.82
N TYR A 97 -7.53 -7.31 -5.07
CA TYR A 97 -7.06 -6.25 -5.95
C TYR A 97 -7.64 -6.39 -7.36
N GLU A 98 -7.59 -7.59 -7.94
CA GLU A 98 -8.14 -7.87 -9.27
C GLU A 98 -9.66 -7.71 -9.30
N SER A 99 -10.37 -8.15 -8.24
CA SER A 99 -11.82 -7.98 -8.17
C SER A 99 -12.27 -6.53 -8.05
N TYR A 100 -11.45 -5.69 -7.41
CA TYR A 100 -11.80 -4.31 -7.13
C TYR A 100 -11.36 -3.34 -8.22
N THR A 101 -10.19 -3.58 -8.80
CA THR A 101 -9.57 -2.65 -9.74
C THR A 101 -9.91 -2.97 -11.19
N THR A 102 -9.94 -1.94 -12.02
CA THR A 102 -10.13 -2.08 -13.48
C THR A 102 -8.79 -2.22 -14.21
N ASN A 103 -7.67 -2.19 -13.50
CA ASN A 103 -6.33 -2.25 -14.06
C ASN A 103 -5.77 -3.66 -13.80
N PRO A 104 -5.11 -4.31 -14.76
CA PRO A 104 -4.38 -5.54 -14.49
C PRO A 104 -3.37 -5.35 -13.34
N LEU A 105 -2.96 -6.46 -12.73
CA LEU A 105 -1.93 -6.46 -11.71
C LEU A 105 -0.74 -5.59 -12.15
N PRO A 106 -0.28 -4.66 -11.30
CA PRO A 106 0.87 -3.83 -11.60
C PRO A 106 2.12 -4.71 -11.71
N ASN A 107 2.39 -5.16 -12.93
CA ASN A 107 3.61 -5.79 -13.42
C ASN A 107 4.15 -6.95 -12.53
N ASN A 108 3.43 -8.07 -12.48
CA ASN A 108 3.97 -9.30 -11.88
C ASN A 108 4.79 -10.10 -12.90
N ARG A 109 6.07 -9.74 -13.10
CA ARG A 109 6.99 -10.51 -13.96
C ARG A 109 7.55 -11.78 -13.30
N SER A 110 7.15 -12.15 -12.09
CA SER A 110 7.81 -13.26 -11.36
C SER A 110 6.92 -14.43 -10.92
N VAL A 111 5.61 -14.44 -11.17
CA VAL A 111 4.75 -15.58 -10.73
C VAL A 111 4.36 -16.54 -11.86
N ARG A 112 4.82 -16.33 -13.10
CA ARG A 112 4.75 -17.37 -14.14
C ARG A 112 6.09 -18.11 -14.25
N SER A 113 6.42 -18.91 -13.25
CA SER A 113 7.39 -19.98 -13.44
C SER A 113 6.94 -21.27 -12.76
N ARG A 114 6.72 -22.27 -13.63
CA ARG A 114 6.63 -23.73 -13.43
C ARG A 114 5.37 -24.29 -12.75
N THR A 115 4.48 -24.80 -13.59
CA THR A 115 4.17 -26.23 -13.61
C THR A 115 4.46 -26.77 -15.00
#